data_AF-A0A0P4VWK1-F1
#
_entry.id   AF-A0A0P4VWK1-F1
#
_cell.length_a   1.000
_cell.length_b   1.000
_cell.length_c   1.000
_cell.angle_alpha   90.00
_cell.angle_beta   90.00
_cell.angle_gamma   90.00
#
_symmetry.space_group_name_H-M   'P 1'
#
loop_
_entity.id
_entity.type
_entity.pdbx_description
1 polymer ?
#
loop_
_entity_poly.entity_id
_entity_poly.type
_entity_poly.pdbx_seq_one_letter_code
_entity_poly.pdbx_strand_id
1 'polypeptide(L)'
;MALSEFCSHFPLLCPRCRPSKPPHEFCGFVDIGGVDREVRVETPHFPRVEGMRISSDTCLQELVVSHMDQLLEAQKTSSTALEYLQKFQKVCSEAVRCDNRGREEGELQVELNESLVRCLLAHLEGLGWSRVQQVSPNFTSFTLQTRDAGERVHLLRVRVADGYPHEEPTVEADLPGGFEFIYEPSEGVAGVVRVWEARLASLQEFWDVMDQIDKAALVLDPPTPCRHHTFRRLLLGNQVNVQVTLSPQQPRHLPQCLLFGPSKRTRPINTRLTHTYEEWDAERSFVENLEHLLGESVVRECGGVEGVEQEVECPICYSLHFQGSLPDQPCEHCCTPFHAACLYDWLSSLPAARQSINIITGECPYCSKNITCKIPV
;
A
#
# COMPACT_ATOMS: atom_id res chain seq x y z
N MET A 1 -0.11 8.25 -24.33
CA MET A 1 1.01 7.71 -25.14
C MET A 1 2.08 7.07 -24.26
N ALA A 2 2.68 7.77 -23.29
CA ALA A 2 3.75 7.17 -22.46
C ALA A 2 3.31 5.92 -21.66
N LEU A 3 2.09 5.89 -21.10
CA LEU A 3 1.59 4.72 -20.36
C LEU A 3 1.33 3.51 -21.28
N SER A 4 0.74 3.72 -22.46
CA SER A 4 0.49 2.63 -23.42
C SER A 4 1.78 2.02 -23.95
N GLU A 5 2.81 2.86 -24.16
CA GLU A 5 4.14 2.41 -24.59
C GLU A 5 4.90 1.70 -23.46
N PHE A 6 4.73 2.16 -22.21
CA PHE A 6 5.28 1.49 -21.04
C PHE A 6 4.67 0.08 -20.86
N CYS A 7 3.34 -0.02 -20.88
CA CYS A 7 2.63 -1.29 -20.75
C CYS A 7 2.85 -2.23 -21.95
N SER A 8 3.19 -1.71 -23.14
CA SER A 8 3.54 -2.59 -24.27
C SER A 8 4.91 -3.25 -24.11
N HIS A 9 5.87 -2.57 -23.47
CA HIS A 9 7.20 -3.11 -23.18
C HIS A 9 7.22 -3.97 -21.92
N PHE A 10 6.42 -3.62 -20.92
CA PHE A 10 6.30 -4.34 -19.66
C PHE A 10 4.83 -4.73 -19.41
N PRO A 11 4.30 -5.72 -20.14
CA PRO A 11 2.88 -6.10 -20.07
C PRO A 11 2.47 -6.71 -18.73
N LEU A 12 3.45 -7.22 -17.97
CA LEU A 12 3.24 -7.80 -16.64
C LEU A 12 3.41 -6.79 -15.51
N LEU A 13 3.73 -5.52 -15.83
CA LEU A 13 3.74 -4.43 -14.87
C LEU A 13 2.40 -3.69 -14.91
N CYS A 14 1.58 -3.94 -13.90
CA CYS A 14 0.28 -3.31 -13.76
C CYS A 14 0.45 -1.92 -13.14
N PRO A 15 0.03 -0.84 -13.82
CA PRO A 15 0.00 0.48 -13.21
C PRO A 15 -1.02 0.52 -12.08
N ARG A 16 -0.60 1.01 -10.92
CA ARG A 16 -1.50 1.39 -9.84
C ARG A 16 -1.95 2.83 -10.09
N CYS A 17 -3.04 2.94 -10.84
CA CYS A 17 -3.67 4.21 -11.18
C CYS A 17 -4.81 4.55 -10.22
N ARG A 18 -4.96 5.84 -9.92
CA ARG A 18 -6.27 6.42 -9.58
C ARG A 18 -6.92 6.94 -10.88
N PRO A 19 -8.26 7.02 -10.98
CA PRO A 19 -8.91 7.63 -12.13
C PRO A 19 -8.34 9.05 -12.35
N SER A 20 -8.00 9.41 -13.59
CA SER A 20 -7.52 10.74 -14.05
C SER A 20 -6.07 11.19 -13.74
N LYS A 21 -5.26 10.45 -12.97
CA LYS A 21 -3.85 10.82 -12.68
C LYS A 21 -2.84 9.82 -13.30
N PRO A 22 -1.62 10.27 -13.69
CA PRO A 22 -0.57 9.35 -14.12
C PRO A 22 -0.22 8.37 -13.00
N PRO A 23 0.13 7.10 -13.32
CA PRO A 23 0.49 6.11 -12.31
C PRO A 23 1.72 6.58 -11.52
N HIS A 24 1.65 6.42 -10.21
CA HIS A 24 2.73 6.72 -9.28
C HIS A 24 3.46 5.44 -8.84
N GLU A 25 2.90 4.28 -9.13
CA GLU A 25 3.47 2.97 -8.80
C GLU A 25 3.07 1.97 -9.90
N PHE A 26 3.98 1.05 -10.21
CA PHE A 26 3.71 -0.14 -11.01
C PHE A 26 4.13 -1.35 -10.20
N CYS A 27 3.28 -2.37 -10.18
CA CYS A 27 3.57 -3.64 -9.50
C CYS A 27 3.39 -4.79 -10.47
N GLY A 28 4.29 -5.76 -10.43
CA GLY A 28 4.19 -6.98 -11.22
C GLY A 28 5.55 -7.55 -11.54
N PHE A 29 5.74 -8.02 -12.77
CA PHE A 29 6.93 -8.76 -13.14
C PHE A 29 7.72 -8.11 -14.27
N VAL A 30 9.03 -8.21 -14.19
CA VAL A 30 9.96 -7.86 -15.27
C VAL A 30 10.83 -9.08 -15.56
N ASP A 31 10.95 -9.43 -16.84
CA ASP A 31 11.86 -10.47 -17.30
C ASP A 31 13.31 -10.03 -17.10
N ILE A 32 14.04 -10.70 -16.21
CA ILE A 32 15.47 -10.47 -15.96
C ILE A 32 16.21 -11.74 -16.35
N GLY A 33 16.82 -11.74 -17.54
CA GLY A 33 17.62 -12.87 -18.01
C GLY A 33 16.83 -14.15 -18.31
N GLY A 34 15.55 -14.05 -18.73
CA GLY A 34 14.69 -15.20 -19.01
C GLY A 34 13.88 -15.68 -17.80
N VAL A 35 13.90 -14.94 -16.69
CA VAL A 35 13.16 -15.22 -15.46
C VAL A 35 12.38 -13.99 -15.06
N ASP A 36 11.05 -14.15 -14.93
CA ASP A 36 10.17 -13.11 -14.41
C ASP A 36 10.45 -12.85 -12.92
N ARG A 37 10.89 -11.64 -12.60
CA ARG A 37 11.18 -11.19 -11.24
C ARG A 37 10.12 -10.20 -10.77
N GLU A 38 9.65 -10.39 -9.55
CA GLU A 38 8.70 -9.47 -8.96
C GLU A 38 9.39 -8.14 -8.66
N VAL A 39 8.80 -7.07 -9.17
CA VAL A 39 9.28 -5.71 -8.97
C VAL A 39 8.13 -4.78 -8.65
N ARG A 40 8.43 -3.82 -7.80
CA ARG A 40 7.59 -2.65 -7.52
C ARG A 40 8.38 -1.41 -7.90
N VAL A 41 7.80 -0.64 -8.80
CA VAL A 41 8.41 0.53 -9.43
C VAL A 41 7.63 1.77 -9.03
N GLU A 42 8.17 2.55 -8.12
CA GLU A 42 7.62 3.85 -7.71
C GLU A 42 8.06 4.90 -8.73
N THR A 43 7.12 5.68 -9.27
CA THR A 43 7.34 6.69 -10.31
C THR A 43 6.60 7.99 -9.96
N PRO A 44 7.08 8.74 -8.95
CA PRO A 44 6.36 9.91 -8.42
C PRO A 44 6.11 11.01 -9.47
N HIS A 45 6.88 11.03 -10.56
CA HIS A 45 6.79 12.01 -11.64
C HIS A 45 6.59 11.37 -13.02
N PHE A 46 5.90 10.22 -13.11
CA PHE A 46 5.67 9.52 -14.38
C PHE A 46 5.14 10.47 -15.48
N PRO A 47 5.71 10.46 -16.70
CA PRO A 47 6.65 9.48 -17.25
C PRO A 47 8.13 9.76 -16.99
N ARG A 48 8.49 10.78 -16.20
CA ARG A 48 9.89 11.13 -15.90
C ARG A 48 10.49 10.12 -14.91
N VAL A 49 11.80 9.93 -15.02
CA VAL A 49 12.57 9.06 -14.11
C VAL A 49 12.81 9.69 -12.73
N GLU A 50 12.54 10.99 -12.59
CA GLU A 50 12.82 11.74 -11.37
C GLU A 50 12.13 11.11 -10.15
N GLY A 51 12.92 10.82 -9.11
CA GLY A 51 12.43 10.17 -7.89
C GLY A 51 12.05 8.71 -8.05
N MET A 52 12.27 8.08 -9.21
CA MET A 52 11.90 6.68 -9.46
C MET A 52 12.70 5.72 -8.56
N ARG A 53 12.01 4.75 -7.95
CA ARG A 53 12.60 3.71 -7.10
C ARG A 53 12.12 2.34 -7.55
N ILE A 54 13.01 1.36 -7.49
CA ILE A 54 12.69 -0.04 -7.81
C ILE A 54 12.97 -0.85 -6.55
N SER A 55 11.97 -1.62 -6.13
CA SER A 55 12.06 -2.62 -5.07
C SER A 55 11.73 -3.99 -5.65
N SER A 56 12.34 -5.04 -5.13
CA SER A 56 12.26 -6.38 -5.72
C SER A 56 12.38 -7.48 -4.66
N ASP A 57 12.27 -8.74 -5.09
CA ASP A 57 12.68 -9.88 -4.28
C ASP A 57 14.17 -9.81 -3.87
N THR A 58 14.54 -10.55 -2.83
CA THR A 58 15.89 -10.57 -2.24
C THR A 58 16.99 -10.90 -3.26
N CYS A 59 16.71 -11.81 -4.20
CA CYS A 59 17.68 -12.27 -5.19
C CYS A 59 17.99 -11.16 -6.22
N LEU A 60 16.96 -10.46 -6.70
CA LEU A 60 17.16 -9.30 -7.57
C LEU A 60 17.76 -8.13 -6.77
N GLN A 61 17.42 -7.97 -5.49
CA GLN A 61 17.93 -6.89 -4.65
C GLN A 61 19.43 -6.99 -4.39
N GLU A 62 19.96 -8.19 -4.15
CA GLU A 62 21.41 -8.42 -4.07
C GLU A 62 22.12 -8.00 -5.36
N LEU A 63 21.54 -8.36 -6.50
CA LEU A 63 22.08 -8.02 -7.81
C LEU A 63 22.03 -6.51 -8.11
N VAL A 64 20.96 -5.83 -7.68
CA VAL A 64 20.83 -4.37 -7.71
C VAL A 64 21.92 -3.71 -6.87
N VAL A 65 22.18 -4.22 -5.66
CA VAL A 65 23.24 -3.70 -4.78
C VAL A 65 24.63 -3.87 -5.42
N SER A 66 24.90 -5.03 -6.03
CA SER A 66 26.20 -5.30 -6.69
C SER A 66 26.45 -4.43 -7.93
N HIS A 67 25.40 -3.93 -8.60
CA HIS A 67 25.50 -3.11 -9.81
C HIS A 67 24.99 -1.68 -9.62
N MET A 68 24.93 -1.23 -8.37
CA MET A 68 24.33 0.06 -7.98
C MET A 68 24.95 1.25 -8.72
N ASP A 69 26.28 1.26 -8.94
CA ASP A 69 26.95 2.36 -9.66
C ASP A 69 26.50 2.48 -11.11
N GLN A 70 26.31 1.34 -11.80
CA GLN A 70 25.81 1.31 -13.19
C GLN A 70 24.34 1.73 -13.26
N LEU A 71 23.55 1.32 -12.28
CA LEU A 71 22.13 1.69 -12.19
C LEU A 71 21.94 3.17 -11.87
N LEU A 72 22.75 3.75 -10.99
CA LEU A 72 22.73 5.19 -10.71
C LEU A 72 23.11 6.01 -11.95
N GLU A 73 24.10 5.56 -12.73
CA GLU A 73 24.48 6.21 -13.99
C GLU A 73 23.41 6.03 -15.08
N ALA A 74 22.78 4.85 -15.16
CA ALA A 74 21.64 4.60 -16.02
C ALA A 74 20.45 5.50 -15.67
N GLN A 75 20.22 5.77 -14.39
CA GLN A 75 19.15 6.66 -13.93
C GLN A 75 19.42 8.12 -14.32
N LYS A 76 20.65 8.62 -14.14
CA LYS A 76 21.05 9.98 -14.54
C LYS A 76 20.97 10.21 -16.05
N THR A 77 21.27 9.19 -16.84
CA THR A 77 21.28 9.27 -18.31
C THR A 77 19.92 8.95 -18.94
N SER A 78 18.89 8.69 -18.14
CA SER A 78 17.54 8.42 -18.63
C SER A 78 16.65 9.63 -18.42
N SER A 79 15.79 9.92 -19.39
CA SER A 79 14.83 11.02 -19.30
C SER A 79 13.46 10.55 -18.84
N THR A 80 13.13 9.28 -19.12
CA THR A 80 11.85 8.66 -18.79
C THR A 80 11.98 7.40 -17.93
N ALA A 81 10.90 7.07 -17.21
CA ALA A 81 10.78 5.84 -16.43
C ALA A 81 10.89 4.59 -17.30
N LEU A 82 10.38 4.64 -18.54
CA LEU A 82 10.49 3.56 -19.52
C LEU A 82 11.95 3.30 -19.90
N GLU A 83 12.68 4.36 -20.29
CA GLU A 83 14.11 4.26 -20.64
C GLU A 83 14.94 3.71 -19.49
N TYR A 84 14.70 4.20 -18.26
CA TYR A 84 15.43 3.71 -17.11
C TYR A 84 15.11 2.26 -16.81
N LEU A 85 13.84 1.85 -16.87
CA LEU A 85 13.45 0.47 -16.58
C LEU A 85 13.99 -0.51 -17.64
N GLN A 86 14.08 -0.10 -18.91
CA GLN A 86 14.75 -0.89 -19.96
C GLN A 86 16.26 -1.02 -19.70
N LYS A 87 16.93 0.05 -19.28
CA LYS A 87 18.34 -0.01 -18.89
C LYS A 87 18.54 -0.86 -17.63
N PHE A 88 17.66 -0.75 -16.65
CA PHE A 88 17.64 -1.59 -15.45
C PHE A 88 17.51 -3.07 -15.84
N GLN A 89 16.50 -3.40 -16.65
CA GLN A 89 16.30 -4.76 -17.17
C GLN A 89 17.55 -5.27 -17.88
N LYS A 90 18.19 -4.43 -18.71
CA LYS A 90 19.40 -4.77 -19.44
C LYS A 90 20.59 -5.01 -18.50
N VAL A 91 20.89 -4.09 -17.60
CA VAL A 91 22.01 -4.20 -16.63
C VAL A 91 21.82 -5.45 -15.77
N CYS A 92 20.61 -5.68 -15.26
CA CYS A 92 20.34 -6.85 -14.45
C CYS A 92 20.40 -8.15 -15.27
N SER A 93 19.92 -8.16 -16.51
CA SER A 93 20.03 -9.32 -17.39
C SER A 93 21.48 -9.61 -17.82
N GLU A 94 22.29 -8.57 -18.04
CA GLU A 94 23.71 -8.70 -18.36
C GLU A 94 24.52 -9.15 -17.16
N ALA A 95 24.21 -8.67 -15.97
CA ALA A 95 24.80 -9.14 -14.72
C ALA A 95 24.55 -10.64 -14.50
N VAL A 96 23.31 -11.09 -14.70
CA VAL A 96 22.96 -12.52 -14.67
C VAL A 96 23.72 -13.29 -15.75
N ARG A 97 23.89 -12.73 -16.97
CA ARG A 97 24.65 -13.36 -18.06
C ARG A 97 26.16 -13.39 -17.83
N CYS A 98 26.75 -12.39 -17.20
CA CYS A 98 28.18 -12.31 -16.90
C CYS A 98 28.57 -13.20 -15.73
N ASP A 99 27.70 -13.33 -14.72
CA ASP A 99 27.81 -14.36 -13.69
C ASP A 99 27.74 -15.77 -14.32
N ASN A 100 26.93 -15.92 -15.37
CA ASN A 100 26.84 -17.15 -16.17
C ASN A 100 28.00 -17.37 -17.17
N ARG A 101 28.80 -16.37 -17.54
CA ARG A 101 29.98 -16.55 -18.43
C ARG A 101 31.14 -17.27 -17.74
N GLY A 102 31.18 -17.29 -16.40
CA GLY A 102 32.03 -18.21 -15.64
C GLY A 102 31.50 -19.66 -15.60
N ARG A 103 30.30 -19.90 -16.13
CA ARG A 103 29.55 -21.17 -16.10
C ARG A 103 29.25 -21.74 -17.50
N GLU A 104 29.86 -21.23 -18.57
CA GLU A 104 29.52 -21.54 -19.98
C GLU A 104 29.87 -22.98 -20.49
N GLU A 105 30.00 -23.98 -19.61
CA GLU A 105 29.84 -25.40 -19.99
C GLU A 105 28.70 -26.13 -19.25
N GLY A 106 27.93 -25.46 -18.40
CA GLY A 106 26.71 -25.99 -17.83
C GLY A 106 25.50 -25.25 -18.39
N GLU A 107 24.49 -25.99 -18.85
CA GLU A 107 23.11 -25.49 -18.90
C GLU A 107 22.81 -24.69 -17.62
N LEU A 108 21.90 -23.71 -17.65
CA LEU A 108 21.31 -23.15 -16.42
C LEU A 108 20.56 -24.29 -15.71
N GLN A 109 21.30 -25.19 -15.09
CA GLN A 109 20.83 -26.08 -14.07
C GLN A 109 20.59 -25.15 -12.90
N VAL A 110 19.36 -24.66 -12.81
CA VAL A 110 18.76 -24.53 -11.48
C VAL A 110 19.06 -25.88 -10.84
N GLU A 111 19.95 -25.91 -9.85
CA GLU A 111 20.18 -27.11 -9.05
C GLU A 111 18.87 -27.34 -8.28
N LEU A 112 17.94 -27.99 -8.98
CA LEU A 112 16.65 -28.34 -8.46
C LEU A 112 16.92 -29.46 -7.46
N ASN A 113 16.67 -29.16 -6.19
CA ASN A 113 16.60 -30.17 -5.18
C ASN A 113 15.45 -31.13 -5.55
N GLU A 114 15.77 -32.25 -6.19
CA GLU A 114 14.76 -33.16 -6.74
C GLU A 114 13.77 -33.65 -5.68
N SER A 115 14.23 -33.86 -4.44
CA SER A 115 13.36 -34.26 -3.34
C SER A 115 12.40 -33.14 -2.93
N LEU A 116 12.89 -31.89 -2.88
CA LEU A 116 12.05 -30.72 -2.61
C LEU A 116 10.99 -30.57 -3.70
N VAL A 117 11.40 -30.60 -4.97
CA VAL A 117 10.50 -30.44 -6.11
C VAL A 117 9.43 -31.53 -6.11
N ARG A 118 9.81 -32.80 -5.95
CA ARG A 118 8.85 -33.91 -5.92
C ARG A 118 7.89 -33.79 -4.74
N CYS A 119 8.38 -33.42 -3.56
CA CYS A 119 7.55 -33.21 -2.37
C CYS A 119 6.57 -32.06 -2.59
N LEU A 120 7.05 -30.91 -3.07
CA LEU A 120 6.22 -29.74 -3.31
C LEU A 120 5.17 -30.01 -4.38
N LEU A 121 5.53 -30.64 -5.50
CA LEU A 121 4.59 -31.00 -6.56
C LEU A 121 3.49 -31.93 -6.03
N ALA A 122 3.83 -32.93 -5.22
CA ALA A 122 2.84 -33.81 -4.60
C ALA A 122 1.89 -33.05 -3.65
N HIS A 123 2.41 -32.11 -2.86
CA HIS A 123 1.60 -31.28 -1.98
C HIS A 123 0.70 -30.30 -2.75
N LEU A 124 1.20 -29.67 -3.82
CA LEU A 124 0.43 -28.77 -4.69
C LEU A 124 -0.65 -29.53 -5.47
N GLU A 125 -0.35 -30.74 -5.94
CA GLU A 125 -1.33 -31.61 -6.59
C GLU A 125 -2.44 -32.01 -5.60
N GLY A 126 -2.09 -32.34 -4.35
CA GLY A 126 -3.05 -32.63 -3.28
C GLY A 126 -3.94 -31.43 -2.92
N LEU A 127 -3.42 -30.21 -3.01
CA LEU A 127 -4.21 -28.97 -2.84
C LEU A 127 -5.13 -28.69 -4.05
N GLY A 128 -4.70 -29.10 -5.23
CA GLY A 128 -5.37 -28.85 -6.50
C GLY A 128 -4.80 -27.63 -7.23
N TRP A 129 -4.34 -27.87 -8.46
CA TRP A 129 -3.71 -26.86 -9.33
C TRP A 129 -4.56 -25.63 -9.62
N SER A 130 -5.89 -25.72 -9.54
CA SER A 130 -6.78 -24.58 -9.71
C SER A 130 -6.59 -23.48 -8.67
N ARG A 131 -5.96 -23.80 -7.53
CA ARG A 131 -5.64 -22.85 -6.46
C ARG A 131 -4.26 -22.23 -6.63
N VAL A 132 -3.40 -22.79 -7.46
CA VAL A 132 -2.02 -22.32 -7.63
C VAL A 132 -2.01 -21.21 -8.66
N GLN A 133 -1.69 -19.99 -8.24
CA GLN A 133 -1.60 -18.83 -9.12
C GLN A 133 -0.23 -18.74 -9.79
N GLN A 134 0.84 -19.01 -9.04
CA GLN A 134 2.22 -18.90 -9.51
C GLN A 134 3.13 -19.85 -8.73
N VAL A 135 4.17 -20.35 -9.39
CA VAL A 135 5.30 -21.08 -8.78
C VAL A 135 6.59 -20.49 -9.35
N SER A 136 7.61 -20.29 -8.52
CA SER A 136 8.91 -19.80 -8.99
C SER A 136 9.67 -20.89 -9.75
N PRO A 137 10.55 -20.54 -10.72
CA PRO A 137 11.27 -21.52 -11.52
C PRO A 137 12.16 -22.48 -10.73
N ASN A 138 12.61 -22.05 -9.55
CA ASN A 138 13.42 -22.85 -8.62
C ASN A 138 12.58 -23.60 -7.56
N PHE A 139 11.25 -23.57 -7.64
CA PHE A 139 10.34 -24.26 -6.72
C PHE A 139 10.54 -23.90 -5.24
N THR A 140 11.13 -22.75 -4.93
CA THR A 140 11.28 -22.26 -3.55
C THR A 140 10.18 -21.29 -3.13
N SER A 141 9.31 -20.86 -4.04
CA SER A 141 8.16 -20.02 -3.70
C SER A 141 6.97 -20.27 -4.62
N PHE A 142 5.78 -20.06 -4.09
CA PHE A 142 4.54 -20.17 -4.83
C PHE A 142 3.45 -19.31 -4.20
N THR A 143 2.42 -18.98 -4.99
CA THR A 143 1.26 -18.19 -4.54
C THR A 143 0.00 -19.02 -4.70
N LEU A 144 -0.74 -19.16 -3.62
CA LEU A 144 -2.05 -19.79 -3.60
C LEU A 144 -3.15 -18.73 -3.61
N GLN A 145 -4.22 -19.01 -4.35
CA GLN A 145 -5.40 -18.19 -4.46
C GLN A 145 -6.57 -18.87 -3.73
N THR A 146 -7.30 -18.10 -2.93
CA THR A 146 -8.54 -18.55 -2.29
C THR A 146 -9.64 -17.53 -2.51
N ARG A 147 -10.84 -18.00 -2.85
CA ARG A 147 -12.05 -17.17 -2.87
C ARG A 147 -12.81 -17.38 -1.58
N ASP A 148 -13.21 -16.30 -0.94
CA ASP A 148 -14.05 -16.37 0.25
C ASP A 148 -15.54 -16.36 -0.08
N ALA A 149 -16.39 -16.39 0.96
CA ALA A 149 -17.85 -16.41 0.79
C ALA A 149 -18.42 -15.10 0.18
N GLY A 150 -17.68 -14.00 0.27
CA GLY A 150 -17.99 -12.72 -0.38
C GLY A 150 -17.45 -12.61 -1.81
N GLU A 151 -16.99 -13.72 -2.41
CA GLU A 151 -16.34 -13.76 -3.73
C GLU A 151 -15.05 -12.93 -3.85
N ARG A 152 -14.46 -12.55 -2.71
CA ARG A 152 -13.20 -11.82 -2.67
C ARG A 152 -12.05 -12.78 -2.88
N VAL A 153 -11.07 -12.35 -3.67
CA VAL A 153 -9.85 -13.12 -3.94
C VAL A 153 -8.78 -12.74 -2.92
N HIS A 154 -8.25 -13.74 -2.25
CA HIS A 154 -7.16 -13.62 -1.28
C HIS A 154 -5.95 -14.43 -1.74
N LEU A 155 -4.75 -13.90 -1.54
CA LEU A 155 -3.49 -14.50 -1.96
C LEU A 155 -2.65 -14.88 -0.75
N LEU A 156 -2.16 -16.12 -0.75
CA LEU A 156 -1.23 -16.64 0.24
C LEU A 156 0.09 -16.94 -0.45
N ARG A 157 1.12 -16.16 -0.14
CA ARG A 157 2.47 -16.36 -0.71
C ARG A 157 3.26 -17.24 0.24
N VAL A 158 3.83 -18.30 -0.29
CA VAL A 158 4.57 -19.30 0.49
C VAL A 158 5.98 -19.39 -0.06
N ARG A 159 6.97 -19.39 0.82
CA ARG A 159 8.37 -19.68 0.51
C ARG A 159 8.82 -20.89 1.31
N VAL A 160 9.51 -21.81 0.66
CA VAL A 160 10.03 -23.05 1.22
C VAL A 160 11.55 -23.07 1.06
N ALA A 161 12.24 -23.55 2.09
CA ALA A 161 13.66 -23.83 2.08
C ALA A 161 13.92 -25.29 1.67
N ASP A 162 15.20 -25.65 1.47
CA ASP A 162 15.61 -27.00 1.09
C ASP A 162 15.22 -28.07 2.12
N GLY A 163 15.03 -27.69 3.40
CA GLY A 163 14.60 -28.58 4.47
C GLY A 163 13.11 -28.94 4.45
N TYR A 164 12.31 -28.38 3.54
CA TYR A 164 10.89 -28.68 3.44
C TYR A 164 10.64 -30.17 3.08
N PRO A 165 9.66 -30.85 3.74
CA PRO A 165 8.63 -30.33 4.62
C PRO A 165 8.99 -30.34 6.11
N HIS A 166 10.20 -30.74 6.49
CA HIS A 166 10.62 -30.77 7.90
C HIS A 166 10.95 -29.38 8.46
N GLU A 167 11.31 -28.45 7.59
CA GLU A 167 11.45 -27.03 7.87
C GLU A 167 10.15 -26.27 7.57
N GLU A 168 9.80 -25.33 8.45
CA GLU A 168 8.58 -24.52 8.35
C GLU A 168 8.65 -23.54 7.15
N PRO A 169 7.59 -23.46 6.32
CA PRO A 169 7.53 -22.48 5.25
C PRO A 169 7.32 -21.06 5.79
N THR A 170 7.94 -20.07 5.14
CA THR A 170 7.61 -18.66 5.36
C THR A 170 6.35 -18.30 4.59
N VAL A 171 5.40 -17.65 5.24
CA VAL A 171 4.10 -17.30 4.65
C VAL A 171 3.85 -15.80 4.75
N GLU A 172 3.43 -15.20 3.65
CA GLU A 172 3.01 -13.80 3.58
C GLU A 172 1.55 -13.72 3.16
N ALA A 173 0.76 -12.97 3.92
CA ALA A 173 -0.69 -12.87 3.77
C ALA A 173 -1.17 -11.43 4.01
N ASP A 174 -2.12 -10.98 3.18
CA ASP A 174 -2.75 -9.66 3.30
C ASP A 174 -3.91 -9.67 4.32
N LEU A 175 -3.60 -9.95 5.59
CA LEU A 175 -4.59 -10.07 6.67
C LEU A 175 -4.46 -9.01 7.75
N PRO A 176 -5.58 -8.58 8.35
CA PRO A 176 -5.54 -7.74 9.53
C PRO A 176 -5.02 -8.54 10.74
N GLY A 177 -3.97 -8.03 11.37
CA GLY A 177 -3.32 -8.67 12.52
C GLY A 177 -2.39 -9.83 12.16
N GLY A 178 -2.00 -9.98 10.90
CA GLY A 178 -1.07 -11.03 10.45
C GLY A 178 -1.71 -12.41 10.32
N PHE A 179 -0.86 -13.40 10.05
CA PHE A 179 -1.26 -14.80 9.87
C PHE A 179 -0.39 -15.69 10.76
N GLU A 180 -1.00 -16.25 11.80
CA GLU A 180 -0.37 -17.17 12.73
C GLU A 180 -0.93 -18.58 12.52
N PHE A 181 -0.04 -19.58 12.50
CA PHE A 181 -0.39 -20.99 12.37
C PHE A 181 0.63 -21.84 13.13
N ILE A 182 0.25 -23.07 13.44
CA ILE A 182 1.16 -24.08 13.98
C ILE A 182 1.52 -24.99 12.80
N TYR A 183 2.80 -25.08 12.48
CA TYR A 183 3.28 -25.91 11.39
C TYR A 183 3.47 -27.36 11.83
N GLU A 184 2.91 -28.29 11.05
CA GLU A 184 3.04 -29.72 11.25
C GLU A 184 3.64 -30.35 9.97
N PRO A 185 4.90 -30.82 9.99
CA PRO A 185 5.58 -31.38 8.82
C PRO A 185 4.81 -32.50 8.12
N SER A 186 4.01 -33.27 8.87
CA SER A 186 3.21 -34.36 8.29
C SER A 186 2.05 -33.89 7.42
N GLU A 187 1.56 -32.65 7.62
CA GLU A 187 0.51 -32.04 6.79
C GLU A 187 1.08 -31.08 5.74
N GLY A 188 2.31 -30.62 5.93
CA GLY A 188 2.97 -29.67 5.03
C GLY A 188 2.12 -28.41 4.80
N VAL A 189 2.08 -27.93 3.55
CA VAL A 189 1.32 -26.71 3.21
C VAL A 189 -0.20 -26.93 3.28
N ALA A 190 -0.69 -28.18 3.24
CA ALA A 190 -2.12 -28.43 3.35
C ALA A 190 -2.69 -28.03 4.73
N GLY A 191 -1.92 -28.28 5.80
CA GLY A 191 -2.25 -27.81 7.15
C GLY A 191 -2.32 -26.28 7.23
N VAL A 192 -1.35 -25.60 6.61
CA VAL A 192 -1.31 -24.13 6.52
C VAL A 192 -2.53 -23.58 5.79
N VAL A 193 -2.90 -24.16 4.63
CA VAL A 193 -4.08 -23.75 3.85
C VAL A 193 -5.37 -23.92 4.64
N ARG A 194 -5.51 -25.00 5.42
CA ARG A 194 -6.69 -25.22 6.27
C ARG A 194 -6.84 -24.12 7.33
N VAL A 195 -5.75 -23.73 7.99
CA VAL A 195 -5.76 -22.62 8.96
C VAL A 195 -6.05 -21.28 8.27
N TRP A 196 -5.47 -21.07 7.08
CA TRP A 196 -5.74 -19.92 6.23
C TRP A 196 -7.23 -19.77 5.89
N GLU A 197 -7.87 -20.83 5.39
CA GLU A 197 -9.30 -20.81 5.05
C GLU A 197 -10.18 -20.52 6.28
N ALA A 198 -9.86 -21.12 7.42
CA ALA A 198 -10.55 -20.83 8.68
C ALA A 198 -10.38 -19.36 9.09
N ARG A 199 -9.19 -18.79 8.89
CA ARG A 199 -8.92 -17.39 9.17
C ARG A 199 -9.70 -16.46 8.23
N LEU A 200 -9.76 -16.76 6.93
CA LEU A 200 -10.59 -16.03 5.96
C LEU A 200 -12.07 -16.05 6.35
N ALA A 201 -12.58 -17.22 6.76
CA ALA A 201 -13.96 -17.37 7.22
C ALA A 201 -14.25 -16.51 8.45
N SER A 202 -13.30 -16.40 9.40
CA SER A 202 -13.45 -15.57 10.60
C SER A 202 -13.49 -14.07 10.32
N LEU A 203 -13.00 -13.62 9.17
CA LEU A 203 -12.85 -12.19 8.81
C LEU A 203 -13.92 -11.71 7.82
N GLN A 204 -14.89 -12.55 7.46
CA GLN A 204 -15.92 -12.19 6.48
C GLN A 204 -16.66 -10.91 6.85
N GLU A 205 -17.19 -10.84 8.08
CA GLU A 205 -17.93 -9.65 8.53
C GLU A 205 -17.08 -8.38 8.51
N PHE A 206 -15.78 -8.51 8.84
CA PHE A 206 -14.87 -7.37 8.82
C PHE A 206 -14.72 -6.82 7.39
N TRP A 207 -14.45 -7.68 6.42
CA TRP A 207 -14.33 -7.22 5.04
C TRP A 207 -15.67 -6.74 4.46
N ASP A 208 -16.80 -7.30 4.89
CA ASP A 208 -18.13 -6.83 4.47
C ASP A 208 -18.38 -5.38 4.91
N VAL A 209 -18.02 -5.05 6.16
CA VAL A 209 -18.12 -3.67 6.68
C VAL A 209 -17.14 -2.75 5.95
N MET A 210 -15.92 -3.19 5.70
CA MET A 210 -14.92 -2.38 4.98
C MET A 210 -15.35 -2.12 3.53
N ASP A 211 -15.87 -3.13 2.83
CA ASP A 211 -16.42 -2.99 1.47
C ASP A 211 -17.65 -2.06 1.46
N GLN A 212 -18.49 -2.09 2.51
CA GLN A 212 -19.60 -1.15 2.67
C GLN A 212 -19.12 0.30 2.81
N ILE A 213 -18.08 0.55 3.62
CA ILE A 213 -17.49 1.88 3.78
C ILE A 213 -16.90 2.35 2.46
N ASP A 214 -16.08 1.51 1.83
CA ASP A 214 -15.37 1.82 0.57
C ASP A 214 -16.34 2.14 -0.57
N LYS A 215 -17.53 1.52 -0.59
CA LYS A 215 -18.58 1.81 -1.56
C LYS A 215 -19.38 3.07 -1.26
N ALA A 216 -19.52 3.43 0.01
CA ALA A 216 -20.41 4.50 0.44
C ALA A 216 -19.71 5.85 0.60
N ALA A 217 -18.44 5.87 0.99
CA ALA A 217 -17.74 7.07 1.42
C ALA A 217 -16.54 7.40 0.52
N LEU A 218 -16.19 8.69 0.44
CA LEU A 218 -14.91 9.12 -0.12
C LEU A 218 -13.78 8.80 0.86
N VAL A 219 -13.03 7.74 0.57
CA VAL A 219 -11.86 7.32 1.34
C VAL A 219 -10.63 8.13 0.91
N LEU A 220 -10.09 8.94 1.82
CA LEU A 220 -8.87 9.71 1.59
C LEU A 220 -7.61 8.84 1.76
N ASP A 221 -7.60 7.95 2.75
CA ASP A 221 -6.46 7.12 3.15
C ASP A 221 -6.94 5.80 3.80
N PRO A 222 -6.31 4.62 3.54
CA PRO A 222 -5.23 4.39 2.59
C PRO A 222 -5.62 4.75 1.15
N PRO A 223 -4.66 5.18 0.31
CA PRO A 223 -4.97 5.66 -1.03
C PRO A 223 -5.51 4.58 -1.96
N THR A 224 -5.14 3.32 -1.69
CA THR A 224 -5.65 2.10 -2.30
C THR A 224 -5.92 1.10 -1.18
N PRO A 225 -7.18 0.93 -0.77
CA PRO A 225 -7.48 0.04 0.34
C PRO A 225 -7.18 -1.44 0.05
N CYS A 226 -6.28 -2.02 0.85
CA CYS A 226 -5.97 -3.46 0.91
C CYS A 226 -6.65 -4.19 2.08
N ARG A 227 -6.61 -5.52 2.08
CA ARG A 227 -7.37 -6.37 3.03
C ARG A 227 -6.80 -6.39 4.44
N HIS A 228 -5.51 -6.08 4.63
CA HIS A 228 -4.92 -5.89 5.96
C HIS A 228 -5.27 -4.56 6.64
N HIS A 229 -5.69 -3.53 5.89
CA HIS A 229 -5.93 -2.21 6.48
C HIS A 229 -7.18 -2.23 7.34
N THR A 230 -7.02 -1.88 8.61
CA THR A 230 -8.09 -1.84 9.62
C THR A 230 -8.68 -0.44 9.83
N PHE A 231 -8.23 0.55 9.07
CA PHE A 231 -8.71 1.91 9.20
C PHE A 231 -9.15 2.50 7.86
N ARG A 232 -9.97 3.55 7.93
CA ARG A 232 -10.34 4.42 6.80
C ARG A 232 -10.35 5.87 7.25
N ARG A 233 -9.80 6.74 6.42
CA ARG A 233 -9.88 8.19 6.54
C ARG A 233 -11.00 8.70 5.65
N LEU A 234 -12.04 9.26 6.25
CA LEU A 234 -13.23 9.73 5.55
C LEU A 234 -13.33 11.26 5.65
N LEU A 235 -13.82 11.89 4.59
CA LEU A 235 -14.13 13.33 4.60
C LEU A 235 -15.57 13.56 5.08
N LEU A 236 -15.75 14.55 5.95
CA LEU A 236 -17.05 15.03 6.42
C LEU A 236 -17.47 16.32 5.68
N GLY A 237 -18.76 16.57 5.62
CA GLY A 237 -19.34 17.72 4.89
C GLY A 237 -18.88 19.10 5.38
N ASN A 238 -18.32 19.21 6.59
CA ASN A 238 -17.76 20.44 7.15
C ASN A 238 -16.23 20.59 6.91
N GLN A 239 -15.66 19.79 6.00
CA GLN A 239 -14.22 19.72 5.69
C GLN A 239 -13.35 19.33 6.90
N VAL A 240 -13.93 18.61 7.86
CA VAL A 240 -13.19 17.81 8.85
C VAL A 240 -13.00 16.43 8.26
N ASN A 241 -11.89 15.78 8.57
CA ASN A 241 -11.71 14.37 8.28
C ASN A 241 -11.85 13.55 9.57
N VAL A 242 -12.29 12.31 9.42
CA VAL A 242 -12.36 11.34 10.51
C VAL A 242 -11.60 10.10 10.11
N GLN A 243 -10.66 9.65 10.93
CA GLN A 243 -10.11 8.32 10.82
C GLN A 243 -10.92 7.40 11.72
N VAL A 244 -11.51 6.38 11.12
CA VAL A 244 -12.16 5.27 11.82
C VAL A 244 -11.23 4.07 11.80
N THR A 245 -10.97 3.47 12.95
CA THR A 245 -10.23 2.21 13.08
C THR A 245 -11.17 1.13 13.61
N LEU A 246 -11.32 0.05 12.86
CA LEU A 246 -12.22 -1.06 13.15
C LEU A 246 -11.46 -2.23 13.77
N SER A 247 -12.13 -2.95 14.67
CA SER A 247 -11.64 -4.23 15.17
C SER A 247 -11.97 -5.35 14.17
N PRO A 248 -10.98 -6.12 13.68
CA PRO A 248 -11.25 -7.25 12.79
C PRO A 248 -12.14 -8.34 13.40
N GLN A 249 -12.13 -8.46 14.73
CA GLN A 249 -12.92 -9.44 15.47
C GLN A 249 -14.33 -8.93 15.81
N GLN A 250 -14.52 -7.61 15.80
CA GLN A 250 -15.77 -6.94 16.20
C GLN A 250 -16.03 -5.72 15.28
N PRO A 251 -16.20 -5.92 13.96
CA PRO A 251 -16.23 -4.83 12.99
C PRO A 251 -17.48 -3.94 13.07
N ARG A 252 -18.57 -4.45 13.65
CA ARG A 252 -19.82 -3.72 13.89
C ARG A 252 -19.86 -2.97 15.21
N HIS A 253 -18.86 -3.11 16.07
CA HIS A 253 -18.79 -2.36 17.32
C HIS A 253 -18.36 -0.90 17.04
N LEU A 254 -18.57 -0.03 18.03
CA LEU A 254 -18.15 1.36 17.97
C LEU A 254 -16.65 1.45 17.60
N PRO A 255 -16.28 2.08 16.48
CA PRO A 255 -14.90 2.22 16.06
C PRO A 255 -14.16 3.28 16.88
N GLN A 256 -12.83 3.20 16.89
CA GLN A 256 -12.02 4.33 17.33
C GLN A 256 -12.14 5.44 16.29
N CYS A 257 -12.58 6.63 16.71
CA CYS A 257 -12.70 7.80 15.85
C CYS A 257 -11.65 8.86 16.22
N LEU A 258 -10.88 9.33 15.24
CA LEU A 258 -9.93 10.43 15.40
C LEU A 258 -10.19 11.52 14.36
N LEU A 259 -10.53 12.72 14.85
CA LEU A 259 -10.90 13.87 14.00
C LEU A 259 -9.70 14.75 13.70
N PHE A 260 -9.60 15.24 12.46
CA PHE A 260 -8.58 16.20 12.08
C PHE A 260 -9.17 17.30 11.20
N GLY A 261 -8.69 18.51 11.45
CA GLY A 261 -9.28 19.72 10.93
C GLY A 261 -9.24 20.83 11.98
N PRO A 262 -9.68 22.05 11.62
CA PRO A 262 -9.62 23.22 12.49
C PRO A 262 -10.34 22.98 13.82
N SER A 263 -9.78 23.45 14.93
CA SER A 263 -10.35 23.27 16.28
C SER A 263 -11.80 23.73 16.38
N LYS A 264 -12.16 24.81 15.69
CA LYS A 264 -13.53 25.34 15.67
C LYS A 264 -14.56 24.40 15.04
N ARG A 265 -14.13 23.45 14.20
CA ARG A 265 -15.00 22.45 13.54
C ARG A 265 -14.93 21.08 14.22
N THR A 266 -13.77 20.70 14.76
CA THR A 266 -13.60 19.41 15.46
C THR A 266 -14.14 19.42 16.88
N ARG A 267 -14.07 20.55 17.62
CA ARG A 267 -14.55 20.64 19.00
C ARG A 267 -16.04 20.31 19.17
N PRO A 268 -16.98 20.85 18.36
CA PRO A 268 -18.39 20.50 18.49
C PRO A 268 -18.65 18.99 18.32
N ILE A 269 -17.97 18.35 17.37
CA ILE A 269 -18.07 16.91 17.13
C ILE A 269 -17.52 16.14 18.33
N ASN A 270 -16.35 16.51 18.86
CA ASN A 270 -15.80 15.88 20.07
C ASN A 270 -16.73 16.01 21.28
N THR A 271 -17.35 17.17 21.49
CA THR A 271 -18.33 17.37 22.57
C THR A 271 -19.60 16.55 22.36
N ARG A 272 -20.02 16.32 21.12
CA ARG A 272 -21.14 15.42 20.83
C ARG A 272 -20.78 13.97 21.14
N LEU A 273 -19.61 13.52 20.72
CA LEU A 273 -19.12 12.15 20.92
C LEU A 273 -19.11 11.71 22.38
N THR A 274 -18.94 12.64 23.34
CA THR A 274 -18.99 12.31 24.78
C THR A 274 -20.38 11.92 25.27
N HIS A 275 -21.43 12.14 24.49
CA HIS A 275 -22.82 11.86 24.86
C HIS A 275 -23.50 10.83 23.96
N THR A 276 -23.01 10.63 22.73
CA THR A 276 -23.67 9.80 21.71
C THR A 276 -23.04 8.42 21.54
N TYR A 277 -21.98 8.07 22.28
CA TYR A 277 -21.29 6.78 22.13
C TYR A 277 -22.19 5.57 22.43
N GLU A 278 -23.20 5.72 23.29
CA GLU A 278 -24.18 4.68 23.64
C GLU A 278 -25.26 4.47 22.56
N GLU A 279 -25.35 5.39 21.60
CA GLU A 279 -26.36 5.37 20.53
C GLU A 279 -25.92 4.55 19.31
N TRP A 280 -24.75 3.91 19.38
CA TRP A 280 -24.24 3.05 18.31
C TRP A 280 -25.06 1.77 18.18
N ASP A 281 -25.62 1.54 16.99
CA ASP A 281 -26.54 0.43 16.71
C ASP A 281 -25.92 -0.54 15.69
N ALA A 282 -25.49 -1.73 16.13
CA ALA A 282 -24.81 -2.70 15.27
C ALA A 282 -25.63 -3.19 14.05
N GLU A 283 -26.96 -3.03 14.09
CA GLU A 283 -27.87 -3.41 12.99
C GLU A 283 -27.98 -2.31 11.92
N ARG A 284 -27.65 -1.06 12.26
CA ARG A 284 -27.61 0.05 11.31
C ARG A 284 -26.36 -0.04 10.44
N SER A 285 -26.41 0.50 9.22
CA SER A 285 -25.22 0.58 8.37
C SER A 285 -24.12 1.38 9.06
N PHE A 286 -22.86 1.02 8.81
CA PHE A 286 -21.72 1.63 9.47
C PHE A 286 -21.65 3.15 9.22
N VAL A 287 -21.89 3.58 7.97
CA VAL A 287 -21.83 5.00 7.59
C VAL A 287 -22.97 5.80 8.24
N GLU A 288 -24.20 5.28 8.28
CA GLU A 288 -25.31 5.97 8.94
C GLU A 288 -25.11 6.06 10.46
N ASN A 289 -24.52 5.03 11.08
CA ASN A 289 -24.09 5.10 12.47
C ASN A 289 -23.07 6.20 12.68
N LEU A 290 -22.05 6.27 11.81
CA LEU A 290 -21.01 7.28 11.90
C LEU A 290 -21.57 8.70 11.74
N GLU A 291 -22.45 8.92 10.76
CA GLU A 291 -23.12 10.21 10.54
C GLU A 291 -23.98 10.60 11.73
N HIS A 292 -24.74 9.65 12.29
CA HIS A 292 -25.54 9.88 13.50
C HIS A 292 -24.67 10.19 14.71
N LEU A 293 -23.56 9.47 14.88
CA LEU A 293 -22.65 9.63 16.01
C LEU A 293 -21.96 11.00 15.96
N LEU A 294 -21.42 11.37 14.79
CA LEU A 294 -20.67 12.60 14.57
C LEU A 294 -21.55 13.84 14.39
N GLY A 295 -22.78 13.68 13.92
CA GLY A 295 -23.65 14.79 13.60
C GLY A 295 -23.32 15.53 12.31
N GLU A 296 -22.50 14.91 11.48
CA GLU A 296 -22.00 15.45 10.23
C GLU A 296 -22.16 14.38 9.15
N SER A 297 -22.48 14.82 7.94
CA SER A 297 -22.60 13.91 6.80
C SER A 297 -21.22 13.45 6.31
N VAL A 298 -21.12 12.18 5.91
CA VAL A 298 -19.94 11.64 5.26
C VAL A 298 -20.03 11.96 3.77
N VAL A 299 -18.98 12.54 3.22
CA VAL A 299 -18.90 12.83 1.79
C VAL A 299 -18.88 11.52 1.01
N ARG A 300 -19.79 11.41 0.04
CA ARG A 300 -19.98 10.21 -0.78
C ARG A 300 -19.16 10.31 -2.07
N GLU A 301 -18.71 9.18 -2.62
CA GLU A 301 -17.87 9.14 -3.83
C GLU A 301 -18.67 9.49 -5.12
N CYS A 302 -20.00 9.31 -5.13
CA CYS A 302 -20.85 9.37 -6.33
C CYS A 302 -21.18 10.80 -6.87
N GLY A 303 -20.41 11.83 -6.54
CA GLY A 303 -20.65 13.20 -7.01
C GLY A 303 -19.38 13.92 -7.40
N GLY A 304 -19.09 14.01 -8.71
CA GLY A 304 -18.14 14.95 -9.33
C GLY A 304 -16.92 15.31 -8.49
N VAL A 305 -15.89 14.46 -8.52
CA VAL A 305 -14.67 14.52 -7.68
C VAL A 305 -13.80 15.76 -7.93
N GLU A 306 -14.02 16.49 -9.03
CA GLU A 306 -13.14 17.58 -9.49
C GLU A 306 -13.02 18.77 -8.51
N GLY A 307 -14.03 19.00 -7.65
CA GLY A 307 -14.00 20.10 -6.67
C GLY A 307 -13.52 19.72 -5.27
N VAL A 308 -13.77 18.48 -4.84
CA VAL A 308 -13.45 18.05 -3.47
C VAL A 308 -11.96 17.77 -3.29
N GLU A 309 -11.29 17.24 -4.32
CA GLU A 309 -9.84 17.00 -4.28
C GLU A 309 -9.05 18.30 -4.04
N GLN A 310 -9.45 19.41 -4.68
CA GLN A 310 -8.77 20.71 -4.50
C GLN A 310 -8.93 21.28 -3.09
N GLU A 311 -10.01 20.95 -2.38
CA GLU A 311 -10.25 21.46 -1.02
C GLU A 311 -9.47 20.71 0.06
N VAL A 312 -9.06 19.45 -0.22
CA VAL A 312 -8.33 18.61 0.73
C VAL A 312 -6.83 18.53 0.46
N GLU A 313 -6.36 18.99 -0.69
CA GLU A 313 -4.93 19.00 -1.05
C GLU A 313 -4.16 20.08 -0.29
N CYS A 314 -2.86 19.82 -0.04
CA CYS A 314 -1.99 20.83 0.53
C CYS A 314 -1.67 21.91 -0.53
N PRO A 315 -1.90 23.21 -0.27
CA PRO A 315 -1.62 24.27 -1.25
C PRO A 315 -0.13 24.51 -1.56
N ILE A 316 0.78 23.94 -0.77
CA ILE A 316 2.23 24.12 -0.98
C ILE A 316 2.73 23.12 -2.02
N CYS A 317 2.37 21.85 -1.87
CA CYS A 317 2.83 20.76 -2.76
C CYS A 317 1.77 20.30 -3.77
N TYR A 318 0.54 20.82 -3.68
CA TYR A 318 -0.61 20.46 -4.53
C TYR A 318 -0.87 18.94 -4.55
N SER A 319 -0.69 18.29 -3.41
CA SER A 319 -0.93 16.86 -3.24
C SER A 319 -1.73 16.59 -1.98
N LEU A 320 -2.51 15.52 -1.99
CA LEU A 320 -3.17 14.98 -0.81
C LEU A 320 -2.20 14.10 0.00
N HIS A 321 -1.37 13.31 -0.68
CA HIS A 321 -0.39 12.43 -0.04
C HIS A 321 1.02 12.96 -0.29
N PHE A 322 1.75 13.26 0.78
CA PHE A 322 3.15 13.65 0.70
C PHE A 322 3.94 12.88 1.75
N GLN A 323 4.92 12.09 1.32
CA GLN A 323 5.73 11.23 2.19
C GLN A 323 4.89 10.31 3.10
N GLY A 324 3.78 9.77 2.57
CA GLY A 324 2.86 8.92 3.33
C GLY A 324 1.98 9.64 4.34
N SER A 325 1.94 10.99 4.31
CA SER A 325 1.11 11.79 5.21
C SER A 325 0.03 12.59 4.47
N LEU A 326 -1.08 12.86 5.17
CA LEU A 326 -2.14 13.77 4.76
C LEU A 326 -1.90 15.19 5.30
N PRO A 327 -2.57 16.21 4.74
CA PRO A 327 -2.41 17.59 5.19
C PRO A 327 -3.20 17.86 6.49
N ASP A 328 -2.70 17.30 7.58
CA ASP A 328 -3.34 17.32 8.90
C ASP A 328 -2.97 18.55 9.76
N GLN A 329 -2.26 19.54 9.19
CA GLN A 329 -1.97 20.82 9.86
C GLN A 329 -2.86 21.94 9.29
N PRO A 330 -4.10 22.10 9.78
CA PRO A 330 -4.99 23.16 9.29
C PRO A 330 -4.64 24.52 9.90
N CYS A 331 -4.83 25.58 9.12
CA CYS A 331 -4.85 26.93 9.68
C CYS A 331 -6.15 27.16 10.48
N GLU A 332 -6.05 27.57 11.75
CA GLU A 332 -7.23 27.86 12.58
C GLU A 332 -8.08 29.03 12.04
N HIS A 333 -7.48 29.91 11.23
CA HIS A 333 -8.16 31.06 10.66
C HIS A 333 -8.86 30.74 9.33
N CYS A 334 -8.12 30.35 8.29
CA CYS A 334 -8.66 30.08 6.95
C CYS A 334 -9.08 28.63 6.71
N CYS A 335 -8.84 27.73 7.65
CA CYS A 335 -9.17 26.30 7.58
C CYS A 335 -8.39 25.50 6.53
N THR A 336 -7.46 26.13 5.81
CA THR A 336 -6.67 25.46 4.77
C THR A 336 -5.77 24.39 5.39
N PRO A 337 -5.80 23.15 4.87
CA PRO A 337 -4.99 22.04 5.36
C PRO A 337 -3.56 22.08 4.78
N PHE A 338 -2.55 21.75 5.58
CA PHE A 338 -1.16 21.63 5.14
C PHE A 338 -0.52 20.33 5.63
N HIS A 339 0.40 19.75 4.86
CA HIS A 339 1.31 18.74 5.40
C HIS A 339 2.24 19.41 6.41
N ALA A 340 2.54 18.70 7.50
CA ALA A 340 3.45 19.20 8.53
C ALA A 340 4.84 19.52 7.95
N ALA A 341 5.38 18.63 7.09
CA ALA A 341 6.65 18.83 6.41
C ALA A 341 6.64 20.08 5.52
N CYS A 342 5.64 20.22 4.64
CA CYS A 342 5.53 21.37 3.74
C CYS A 342 5.38 22.69 4.52
N LEU A 343 4.58 22.71 5.58
CA LEU A 343 4.40 23.89 6.40
C LEU A 343 5.67 24.24 7.18
N TYR A 344 6.39 23.24 7.70
CA TYR A 344 7.66 23.44 8.38
C TYR A 344 8.73 24.04 7.46
N ASP A 345 8.90 23.48 6.26
CA ASP A 345 9.86 23.99 5.27
C ASP A 345 9.53 25.43 4.87
N TRP A 346 8.24 25.72 4.65
CA TRP A 346 7.77 27.07 4.36
C TRP A 346 8.10 28.04 5.50
N LEU A 347 7.70 27.73 6.73
CA LEU A 347 7.90 28.61 7.89
C LEU A 347 9.40 28.80 8.18
N SER A 348 10.23 27.79 7.96
CA SER A 348 11.68 27.88 8.16
C SER A 348 12.37 28.80 7.15
N SER A 349 11.74 29.05 5.99
CA SER A 349 12.22 30.03 5.01
C SER A 349 11.86 31.49 5.35
N LEU A 350 10.94 31.72 6.29
CA LEU A 350 10.46 33.05 6.63
C LEU A 350 11.40 33.74 7.65
N PRO A 351 11.93 34.94 7.35
CA PRO A 351 12.79 35.67 8.29
C PRO A 351 12.11 36.04 9.62
N ALA A 352 10.77 36.18 9.60
CA ALA A 352 9.97 36.55 10.76
C ALA A 352 9.48 35.36 11.59
N ALA A 353 9.76 34.13 11.17
CA ALA A 353 9.33 32.94 11.90
C ALA A 353 10.03 32.86 13.26
N ARG A 354 9.24 32.54 14.28
CA ARG A 354 9.71 32.33 15.65
C ARG A 354 9.72 30.85 15.93
N GLN A 355 10.89 30.34 16.31
CA GLN A 355 11.04 28.98 16.80
C GLN A 355 11.04 28.98 18.33
N SER A 356 10.29 28.06 18.90
CA SER A 356 10.33 27.69 20.32
C SER A 356 10.41 26.16 20.41
N ILE A 357 10.55 25.61 21.62
CA ILE A 357 10.82 24.19 21.81
C ILE A 357 9.79 23.33 21.04
N ASN A 358 10.28 22.58 20.05
CA ASN A 358 9.54 21.68 19.16
C ASN A 358 8.44 22.32 18.30
N ILE A 359 8.39 23.65 18.19
CA ILE A 359 7.33 24.37 17.49
C ILE A 359 7.90 25.56 16.71
N ILE A 360 7.45 25.75 15.47
CA ILE A 360 7.70 26.94 14.67
C ILE A 360 6.38 27.70 14.45
N THR A 361 6.42 29.02 14.58
CA THR A 361 5.28 29.92 14.34
C THR A 361 5.65 30.99 13.34
N GLY A 362 4.79 31.24 12.37
CA GLY A 362 4.94 32.32 11.40
C GLY A 362 3.65 32.57 10.66
N GLU A 363 3.74 33.21 9.50
CA GLU A 363 2.57 33.59 8.71
C GLU A 363 2.09 32.43 7.82
N CYS A 364 0.78 32.18 7.84
CA CYS A 364 0.14 31.20 6.96
C CYS A 364 0.34 31.60 5.49
N PRO A 365 0.79 30.68 4.62
CA PRO A 365 1.02 30.97 3.19
C PRO A 365 -0.26 31.40 2.45
N TYR A 366 -1.44 31.08 3.00
CA TYR A 366 -2.72 31.36 2.35
C TYR A 366 -3.40 32.64 2.85
N CYS A 367 -3.41 32.88 4.18
CA CYS A 367 -4.15 34.02 4.77
C CYS A 367 -3.28 35.01 5.55
N SER A 368 -1.97 34.79 5.60
CA SER A 368 -0.98 35.64 6.31
C SER A 368 -1.21 35.82 7.81
N LYS A 369 -2.20 35.12 8.40
CA LYS A 369 -2.38 35.08 9.86
C LYS A 369 -1.43 34.07 10.49
N ASN A 370 -1.15 34.24 11.78
CA ASN A 370 -0.25 33.34 12.51
C ASN A 370 -0.74 31.89 12.45
N ILE A 371 0.19 31.00 12.10
CA ILE A 371 0.02 29.55 12.13
C ILE A 371 1.22 28.94 12.83
N THR A 372 0.97 27.82 13.49
CA THR A 372 1.94 27.11 14.29
C THR A 372 2.04 25.67 13.79
N CYS A 373 3.27 25.17 13.63
CA CYS A 373 3.55 23.80 13.20
C CYS A 373 4.55 23.17 14.18
N LYS A 374 4.42 21.85 14.43
CA LYS A 374 5.46 21.10 15.15
C LYS A 374 6.70 20.95 14.26
N ILE A 375 7.87 21.04 14.87
CA ILE A 375 9.14 20.76 14.19
C ILE A 375 9.27 19.24 14.04
N PRO A 376 9.48 18.69 12.83
CA PRO A 376 9.74 17.27 12.63
C PRO A 376 10.98 16.84 13.45
N VAL A 377 10.90 15.69 14.12
CA VAL A 377 12.01 15.13 14.93
C VAL A 377 12.92 14.29 14.04
#